data_AF-A0A521B977-F1
#
_entry.id   AF-A0A521B977-F1
#
_cell.length_a   1.000
_cell.length_b   1.000
_cell.length_c   1.000
_cell.angle_alpha   90.00
_cell.angle_beta   90.00
_cell.angle_gamma   90.00
#
_symmetry.space_group_name_H-M   'P 1'
#
loop_
_entity.id
_entity.type
_entity.pdbx_description
1 polymer ?
#
loop_
_entity_poly.entity_id
_entity_poly.type
_entity_poly.pdbx_seq_one_letter_code
_entity_poly.pdbx_strand_id
1 'polypeptide(L)'
;MQAHKIPVFNPWVPEWLARSVIFAILMTCLFSFAYYSSPASAMGFYGVQVTDVQYGMVVIYGSTVAFLALDFRIVKYFAPRKYLLTAFSANIVCSLICFYFKDWTLFVICQFVQGITCALISGIVLQLIFPRLQSTRARIIAYSLLYGSIQIAVPFYSIYSSIVLYFYDFNRLFYGPIIILILLVLIVLATMNGKARFTRKIPLYQVDWAGYLFYVSFILILGYILVYGRQLGWYDSPLIVLLSLGNISILVLFVARELKLKRPLINLQIFSTKNFVIGLLLLFLFYIFKGSTGLAYGYLEAVLGNDPLSTIPIWIAVIAGTTLGMFVTSRLILMGFNLIRIIIAGFGFMALYYAYMLIFISVQGNTTDFIPPMFIYGTATGILFVPVVSFTISAAPPKIASNASLIGILARFVGFTASLAVNNELQLFAKSAVREKVRETLTETNIQLPVTLMDIQNHYMNAGNDMYTAKAASVAQFNVLIRQQILARATRDYYDWMLVGVMCVIMMLLLLPQIQHVLLRLRKGNIPY
;
A
#
# COMPACT_ATOMS: atom_id res chain seq x y z
N MET A 1 34.11 9.75 4.62
CA MET A 1 34.53 8.54 3.90
C MET A 1 34.49 8.83 2.41
N GLN A 2 35.65 9.03 1.78
CA GLN A 2 35.74 9.23 0.33
C GLN A 2 35.31 7.94 -0.37
N ALA A 3 34.13 7.96 -0.99
CA ALA A 3 33.64 6.85 -1.79
C ALA A 3 34.60 6.65 -2.97
N HIS A 4 35.31 5.52 -2.99
CA HIS A 4 36.02 5.07 -4.18
C HIS A 4 35.02 5.05 -5.35
N LYS A 5 35.29 5.89 -6.35
CA LYS A 5 34.58 5.97 -7.63
C LYS A 5 34.85 4.68 -8.42
N ILE A 6 34.24 3.57 -8.04
CA ILE A 6 34.17 2.42 -8.95
C ILE A 6 32.95 2.67 -9.84
N PRO A 7 33.13 2.93 -11.15
CA PRO A 7 32.02 3.21 -12.05
C PRO A 7 31.19 1.93 -12.20
N VAL A 8 30.04 1.89 -11.54
CA VAL A 8 29.07 0.79 -11.60
C VAL A 8 28.43 0.69 -12.98
N PHE A 9 28.35 1.82 -13.67
CA PHE A 9 27.91 1.90 -15.05
C PHE A 9 29.14 1.98 -15.97
N ASN A 10 28.98 1.47 -17.18
CA ASN A 10 30.01 1.56 -18.19
C ASN A 10 30.34 3.03 -18.49
N PRO A 11 31.59 3.36 -18.85
CA PRO A 11 32.04 4.74 -19.00
C PRO A 11 31.32 5.53 -20.10
N TRP A 12 30.71 4.85 -21.07
CA TRP A 12 29.93 5.46 -22.14
C TRP A 12 28.51 5.90 -21.71
N VAL A 13 28.05 5.46 -20.54
CA VAL A 13 26.68 5.74 -20.07
C VAL A 13 26.62 7.13 -19.43
N PRO A 14 25.86 8.08 -19.98
CA PRO A 14 25.72 9.41 -19.37
C PRO A 14 24.95 9.34 -18.05
N GLU A 15 25.20 10.30 -17.16
CA GLU A 15 24.56 10.31 -15.83
C GLU A 15 23.02 10.34 -15.89
N TRP A 16 22.44 11.05 -16.86
CA TRP A 16 20.99 11.10 -17.03
C TRP A 16 20.43 9.71 -17.33
N LEU A 17 21.04 8.98 -18.28
CA LEU A 17 20.64 7.61 -18.58
C LEU A 17 20.78 6.71 -17.35
N ALA A 18 21.88 6.84 -16.59
CA ALA A 18 22.09 6.07 -15.38
C ALA A 18 21.04 6.36 -14.28
N ARG A 19 20.49 7.59 -14.21
CA ARG A 19 19.39 7.95 -13.29
C ARG A 19 18.06 7.39 -13.77
N SER A 20 17.78 7.50 -15.08
CA SER A 20 16.56 6.94 -15.70
C SER A 20 16.49 5.43 -15.54
N VAL A 21 17.60 4.71 -15.73
CA VAL A 21 17.67 3.26 -15.51
C VAL A 21 17.34 2.89 -14.08
N ILE A 22 17.92 3.60 -13.09
CA ILE A 22 17.62 3.33 -11.68
C ILE A 22 16.15 3.58 -11.36
N PHE A 23 15.58 4.66 -11.89
CA PHE A 23 14.17 4.99 -11.69
C PHE A 23 13.25 3.93 -12.31
N ALA A 24 13.57 3.45 -13.51
CA ALA A 24 12.84 2.36 -14.15
C ALA A 24 12.89 1.07 -13.30
N ILE A 25 14.06 0.72 -12.77
CA ILE A 25 14.23 -0.44 -11.88
C ILE A 25 13.34 -0.31 -10.62
N LEU A 26 13.30 0.88 -10.01
CA LEU A 26 12.44 1.16 -8.85
C LEU A 26 10.96 0.94 -9.20
N MET A 27 10.51 1.49 -10.33
CA MET A 27 9.10 1.38 -10.75
C MET A 27 8.71 -0.06 -11.06
N THR A 28 9.58 -0.84 -11.69
CA THR A 28 9.27 -2.24 -12.03
C THR A 28 9.12 -3.12 -10.79
N CYS A 29 9.88 -2.87 -9.71
CA CYS A 29 9.71 -3.59 -8.43
C CYS A 29 8.26 -3.51 -7.92
N LEU A 30 7.66 -2.33 -8.06
CA LEU A 30 6.33 -2.05 -7.54
C LEU A 30 5.22 -2.55 -8.48
N PHE A 31 5.58 -2.93 -9.70
CA PHE A 31 4.64 -3.43 -10.71
C PHE A 31 4.11 -4.84 -10.39
N SER A 32 4.81 -5.62 -9.57
CA SER A 32 4.31 -6.92 -9.07
C SER A 32 3.05 -6.79 -8.21
N PHE A 33 2.72 -5.58 -7.73
CA PHE A 33 1.47 -5.33 -7.01
C PHE A 33 0.26 -5.14 -7.95
N ALA A 34 0.47 -5.08 -9.27
CA ALA A 34 -0.58 -4.90 -10.27
C ALA A 34 -1.69 -5.95 -10.18
N TYR A 35 -1.35 -7.18 -9.81
CA TYR A 35 -2.28 -8.31 -9.72
C TYR A 35 -3.41 -8.10 -8.71
N TYR A 36 -3.21 -7.21 -7.73
CA TYR A 36 -4.17 -6.94 -6.65
C TYR A 36 -5.01 -5.69 -6.89
N SER A 37 -4.83 -5.02 -8.04
CA SER A 37 -5.58 -3.79 -8.36
C SER A 37 -7.07 -4.05 -8.58
N SER A 38 -7.44 -5.20 -9.14
CA SER A 38 -8.84 -5.66 -9.25
C SER A 38 -9.04 -6.98 -8.52
N PRO A 39 -9.47 -6.95 -7.24
CA PRO A 39 -9.77 -8.16 -6.49
C PRO A 39 -10.88 -8.99 -7.16
N ALA A 40 -11.86 -8.35 -7.79
CA ALA A 40 -12.96 -9.03 -8.49
C ALA A 40 -12.47 -9.94 -9.61
N SER A 41 -11.56 -9.45 -10.45
CA SER A 41 -11.00 -10.24 -11.55
C SER A 41 -10.13 -11.39 -11.04
N ALA A 42 -9.37 -11.19 -9.96
CA ALA A 42 -8.56 -12.24 -9.34
C ALA A 42 -9.42 -13.35 -8.73
N MET A 43 -10.50 -12.98 -8.03
CA MET A 43 -11.48 -13.94 -7.49
C MET A 43 -12.14 -14.77 -8.58
N GLY A 44 -12.63 -14.11 -9.65
CA GLY A 44 -13.28 -14.80 -10.76
C GLY A 44 -12.33 -15.75 -11.51
N PHE A 45 -11.06 -15.38 -11.62
CA PHE A 45 -10.06 -16.22 -12.26
C PHE A 45 -9.69 -17.44 -11.41
N TYR A 46 -9.30 -17.25 -10.14
CA TYR A 46 -8.81 -18.34 -9.27
C TYR A 46 -9.90 -19.10 -8.51
N GLY A 47 -11.14 -18.59 -8.47
CA GLY A 47 -12.23 -19.19 -7.70
C GLY A 47 -12.07 -19.03 -6.19
N VAL A 48 -11.41 -17.96 -5.75
CA VAL A 48 -11.08 -17.69 -4.33
C VAL A 48 -11.86 -16.49 -3.79
N GLN A 49 -11.80 -16.27 -2.47
CA GLN A 49 -12.52 -15.17 -1.82
C GLN A 49 -11.72 -13.86 -1.85
N VAL A 50 -12.40 -12.73 -1.61
CA VAL A 50 -11.75 -11.40 -1.54
C VAL A 50 -10.63 -11.39 -0.49
N THR A 51 -10.86 -12.05 0.64
CA THR A 51 -9.94 -12.15 1.77
C THR A 51 -8.66 -12.90 1.39
N ASP A 52 -8.77 -13.94 0.55
CA ASP A 52 -7.61 -14.64 0.01
C ASP A 52 -6.76 -13.70 -0.86
N VAL A 53 -7.40 -12.95 -1.75
CA VAL A 53 -6.72 -11.95 -2.60
C VAL A 53 -6.03 -10.86 -1.75
N GLN A 54 -6.70 -10.37 -0.71
CA GLN A 54 -6.11 -9.43 0.25
C GLN A 54 -4.89 -10.05 0.95
N TYR A 55 -4.98 -11.31 1.38
CA TYR A 55 -3.86 -12.00 2.01
C TYR A 55 -2.69 -12.21 1.05
N GLY A 56 -2.94 -12.52 -0.22
CA GLY A 56 -1.89 -12.57 -1.25
C GLY A 56 -1.11 -11.25 -1.35
N MET A 57 -1.81 -10.11 -1.31
CA MET A 57 -1.20 -8.78 -1.30
C MET A 57 -0.35 -8.56 -0.03
N VAL A 58 -0.82 -9.06 1.11
CA VAL A 58 -0.09 -9.04 2.38
C VAL A 58 1.15 -9.94 2.33
N VAL A 59 1.09 -11.09 1.66
CA VAL A 59 2.24 -12.00 1.50
C VAL A 59 3.37 -11.35 0.72
N ILE A 60 3.10 -10.76 -0.45
CA ILE A 60 4.13 -10.07 -1.24
C ILE A 60 4.70 -8.87 -0.47
N TYR A 61 3.87 -8.07 0.19
CA TYR A 61 4.37 -6.92 0.95
C TYR A 61 5.16 -7.37 2.19
N GLY A 62 4.64 -8.35 2.93
CA GLY A 62 5.24 -8.90 4.13
C GLY A 62 6.60 -9.56 3.85
N SER A 63 6.71 -10.36 2.79
CA SER A 63 7.99 -10.95 2.40
C SER A 63 8.99 -9.90 1.94
N THR A 64 8.53 -8.83 1.27
CA THR A 64 9.37 -7.67 0.94
C THR A 64 9.93 -7.01 2.19
N VAL A 65 9.08 -6.70 3.18
CA VAL A 65 9.51 -6.05 4.44
C VAL A 65 10.44 -6.95 5.25
N ALA A 66 10.12 -8.23 5.35
CA ALA A 66 10.92 -9.20 6.08
C ALA A 66 12.31 -9.35 5.48
N PHE A 67 12.38 -9.52 4.15
CA PHE A 67 13.64 -9.74 3.46
C PHE A 67 14.48 -8.48 3.35
N LEU A 68 13.88 -7.29 3.25
CA LEU A 68 14.62 -6.02 3.18
C LEU A 68 15.51 -5.79 4.41
N ALA A 69 15.08 -6.26 5.58
CA ALA A 69 15.88 -6.18 6.80
C ALA A 69 17.16 -7.05 6.74
N LEU A 70 17.10 -8.15 6.01
CA LEU A 70 18.23 -9.05 5.75
C LEU A 70 19.07 -8.58 4.54
N ASP A 71 18.42 -7.99 3.52
CA ASP A 71 19.00 -7.49 2.28
C ASP A 71 20.15 -6.50 2.52
N PHE A 72 20.03 -5.61 3.52
CA PHE A 72 21.08 -4.66 3.92
C PHE A 72 22.46 -5.29 4.16
N ARG A 73 22.51 -6.60 4.47
CA ARG A 73 23.75 -7.38 4.61
C ARG A 73 24.09 -8.14 3.34
N ILE A 74 23.12 -8.81 2.70
CA ILE A 74 23.34 -9.64 1.52
C ILE A 74 23.83 -8.82 0.32
N VAL A 75 23.25 -7.64 0.09
CA VAL A 75 23.59 -6.80 -1.07
C VAL A 75 25.07 -6.40 -1.09
N LYS A 76 25.74 -6.39 0.08
CA LYS A 76 27.18 -6.10 0.23
C LYS A 76 28.09 -7.28 -0.17
N TYR A 77 27.52 -8.48 -0.32
CA TYR A 77 28.26 -9.66 -0.78
C TYR A 77 28.31 -9.75 -2.32
N PHE A 78 27.19 -9.47 -2.99
CA PHE A 78 27.05 -9.63 -4.43
C PHE A 78 27.46 -8.38 -5.20
N ALA A 79 27.90 -8.58 -6.45
CA ALA A 79 28.10 -7.47 -7.38
C ALA A 79 26.74 -6.92 -7.84
N PRO A 80 26.57 -5.59 -7.96
CA PRO A 80 25.27 -4.97 -8.25
C PRO A 80 24.56 -5.52 -9.49
N ARG A 81 25.30 -5.71 -10.58
CA ARG A 81 24.76 -6.29 -11.82
C ARG A 81 24.23 -7.71 -11.61
N LYS A 82 25.03 -8.59 -10.99
CA LYS A 82 24.62 -9.99 -10.76
C LYS A 82 23.39 -10.05 -9.86
N TYR A 83 23.34 -9.18 -8.86
CA TYR A 83 22.24 -9.08 -7.91
C TYR A 83 20.90 -8.72 -8.57
N LEU A 84 20.91 -7.67 -9.40
CA LEU A 84 19.73 -7.26 -10.17
C LEU A 84 19.28 -8.34 -11.14
N LEU A 85 20.21 -8.96 -11.87
CA LEU A 85 19.89 -10.03 -12.81
C LEU A 85 19.25 -11.23 -12.11
N THR A 86 19.78 -11.67 -10.96
CA THR A 86 19.15 -12.76 -10.20
C THR A 86 17.74 -12.42 -9.75
N ALA A 87 17.50 -11.18 -9.31
CA ALA A 87 16.18 -10.74 -8.86
C ALA A 87 15.18 -10.64 -10.03
N PHE A 88 15.61 -10.13 -11.19
CA PHE A 88 14.76 -10.07 -12.38
C PHE A 88 14.46 -11.45 -12.94
N SER A 89 15.46 -12.33 -13.06
CA SER A 89 15.25 -13.69 -13.52
C SER A 89 14.28 -14.46 -12.62
N ALA A 90 14.41 -14.34 -11.30
CA ALA A 90 13.48 -14.97 -10.36
C ALA A 90 12.05 -14.40 -10.48
N ASN A 91 11.88 -13.09 -10.67
CA ASN A 91 10.56 -12.50 -10.95
C ASN A 91 9.96 -13.01 -12.25
N ILE A 92 10.73 -13.04 -13.35
CA ILE A 92 10.27 -13.53 -14.65
C ILE A 92 9.81 -14.98 -14.53
N VAL A 93 10.62 -15.84 -13.88
CA VAL A 93 10.25 -17.25 -13.66
C VAL A 93 8.96 -17.36 -12.85
N CYS A 94 8.82 -16.62 -11.74
CA CYS A 94 7.59 -16.63 -10.95
C CYS A 94 6.37 -16.17 -11.77
N SER A 95 6.49 -15.09 -12.53
CA SER A 95 5.40 -14.60 -13.38
C SER A 95 5.05 -15.57 -14.51
N LEU A 96 6.03 -16.29 -15.08
CA LEU A 96 5.78 -17.35 -16.06
C LEU A 96 5.06 -18.55 -15.44
N ILE A 97 5.46 -18.97 -14.24
CA ILE A 97 4.78 -20.06 -13.53
C ILE A 97 3.32 -19.66 -13.24
N CYS A 98 3.07 -18.46 -12.71
CA CYS A 98 1.70 -17.96 -12.48
C CYS A 98 0.87 -17.85 -13.76
N PHE A 99 1.51 -17.62 -14.91
CA PHE A 99 0.84 -17.54 -16.20
C PHE A 99 0.39 -18.91 -16.73
N TYR A 100 1.23 -19.93 -16.58
CA TYR A 100 0.94 -21.28 -17.07
C TYR A 100 0.06 -22.08 -16.10
N PHE A 101 0.23 -21.89 -14.79
CA PHE A 101 -0.45 -22.68 -13.77
C PHE A 101 -1.56 -21.88 -13.10
N LYS A 102 -2.80 -22.38 -13.24
CA LYS A 102 -3.99 -21.80 -12.62
C LYS A 102 -4.23 -22.41 -11.23
N ASP A 103 -3.29 -22.23 -10.32
CA ASP A 103 -3.39 -22.69 -8.93
C ASP A 103 -3.13 -21.56 -7.94
N TRP A 104 -4.01 -21.41 -6.95
CA TRP A 104 -3.94 -20.34 -5.95
C TRP A 104 -2.76 -20.50 -4.99
N THR A 105 -2.48 -21.73 -4.57
CA THR A 105 -1.40 -22.02 -3.62
C THR A 105 -0.05 -21.70 -4.25
N LEU A 106 0.15 -22.15 -5.49
CA LEU A 106 1.32 -21.85 -6.29
C LEU A 106 1.44 -20.34 -6.54
N PHE A 107 0.33 -19.65 -6.82
CA PHE A 107 0.33 -18.19 -6.97
C PHE A 107 0.86 -17.52 -5.69
N VAL A 108 0.34 -17.88 -4.51
CA VAL A 108 0.80 -17.31 -3.22
C VAL A 108 2.29 -17.60 -2.97
N ILE A 109 2.79 -18.80 -3.30
CA ILE A 109 4.22 -19.13 -3.19
C ILE A 109 5.06 -18.24 -4.11
N CYS A 110 4.65 -18.08 -5.37
CA CYS A 110 5.31 -17.17 -6.30
C CYS A 110 5.29 -15.73 -5.79
N GLN A 111 4.20 -15.28 -5.16
CA GLN A 111 4.09 -13.94 -4.58
C GLN A 111 5.04 -13.72 -3.39
N PHE A 112 5.22 -14.75 -2.56
CA PHE A 112 6.23 -14.73 -1.51
C PHE A 112 7.64 -14.50 -2.10
N VAL A 113 8.00 -15.22 -3.16
CA VAL A 113 9.27 -15.07 -3.86
C VAL A 113 9.39 -13.71 -4.56
N GLN A 114 8.32 -13.22 -5.20
CA GLN A 114 8.30 -11.89 -5.83
C GLN A 114 8.47 -10.74 -4.81
N GLY A 115 8.01 -10.91 -3.58
CA GLY A 115 8.30 -9.92 -2.54
C GLY A 115 9.75 -9.96 -2.08
N ILE A 116 10.37 -11.15 -1.98
CA ILE A 116 11.82 -11.27 -1.74
C ILE A 116 12.60 -10.54 -2.84
N THR A 117 12.29 -10.80 -4.10
CA THR A 117 12.98 -10.15 -5.22
C THR A 117 12.73 -8.64 -5.26
N CYS A 118 11.54 -8.15 -4.86
CA CYS A 118 11.34 -6.71 -4.73
C CYS A 118 12.17 -6.11 -3.58
N ALA A 119 12.41 -6.84 -2.49
CA ALA A 119 13.36 -6.40 -1.47
C ALA A 119 14.79 -6.30 -2.03
N LEU A 120 15.24 -7.28 -2.81
CA LEU A 120 16.55 -7.26 -3.48
C LEU A 120 16.71 -6.03 -4.39
N ILE A 121 15.68 -5.73 -5.19
CA ILE A 121 15.68 -4.63 -6.16
C ILE A 121 15.64 -3.27 -5.45
N SER A 122 14.79 -3.12 -4.43
CA SER A 122 14.65 -1.84 -3.72
C SER A 122 15.90 -1.50 -2.90
N GLY A 123 16.53 -2.47 -2.24
CA GLY A 123 17.74 -2.26 -1.45
C GLY A 123 18.94 -1.82 -2.29
N ILE A 124 19.13 -2.39 -3.48
CA ILE A 124 20.23 -2.01 -4.37
C ILE A 124 20.00 -0.65 -5.05
N VAL A 125 18.76 -0.30 -5.40
CA VAL A 125 18.41 1.02 -5.94
C VAL A 125 18.83 2.12 -4.97
N LEU A 126 18.56 1.91 -3.68
CA LEU A 126 18.94 2.84 -2.63
C LEU A 126 20.46 3.08 -2.59
N GLN A 127 21.25 2.02 -2.76
CA GLN A 127 22.72 2.10 -2.83
C GLN A 127 23.26 2.71 -4.12
N LEU A 128 22.52 2.61 -5.22
CA LEU A 128 22.89 3.21 -6.49
C LEU A 128 22.64 4.73 -6.49
N ILE A 129 21.64 5.20 -5.73
CA ILE A 129 21.24 6.61 -5.66
C ILE A 129 22.13 7.43 -4.74
N PHE A 130 22.36 6.98 -3.51
CA PHE A 130 23.02 7.82 -2.49
C PHE A 130 24.43 8.28 -2.80
N PRO A 131 25.33 7.45 -3.39
CA PRO A 131 26.68 7.89 -3.75
C PRO A 131 26.69 9.02 -4.80
N ARG A 132 25.60 9.18 -5.55
CA ARG A 132 25.48 10.19 -6.62
C ARG A 132 24.97 11.54 -6.11
N LEU A 133 24.51 11.63 -4.86
CA LEU A 133 23.88 12.82 -4.30
C LEU A 133 24.86 13.56 -3.37
N GLN A 134 25.59 14.51 -3.93
CA GLN A 134 26.60 15.27 -3.19
C GLN A 134 26.02 16.44 -2.37
N SER A 135 24.91 17.06 -2.82
CA SER A 135 24.32 18.20 -2.13
C SER A 135 23.14 17.83 -1.23
N THR A 136 23.03 18.49 -0.08
CA THR A 136 21.90 18.43 0.86
C THR A 136 20.55 18.64 0.16
N ARG A 137 20.49 19.60 -0.77
CA ARG A 137 19.28 19.87 -1.57
C ARG A 137 18.95 18.71 -2.51
N ALA A 138 19.95 18.15 -3.19
CA ALA A 138 19.74 17.01 -4.08
C ALA A 138 19.26 15.77 -3.32
N ARG A 139 19.75 15.55 -2.09
CA ARG A 139 19.26 14.44 -1.24
C ARG A 139 17.77 14.59 -0.91
N ILE A 140 17.34 15.77 -0.46
CA ILE A 140 15.92 16.01 -0.13
C ILE A 140 15.02 15.81 -1.36
N ILE A 141 15.44 16.32 -2.53
CA ILE A 141 14.70 16.16 -3.78
C ILE A 141 14.64 14.69 -4.20
N ALA A 142 15.76 13.96 -4.11
CA ALA A 142 15.80 12.54 -4.46
C ALA A 142 14.95 11.68 -3.52
N TYR A 143 14.97 11.95 -2.22
CA TYR A 143 14.10 11.27 -1.26
C TYR A 143 12.63 11.52 -1.54
N SER A 144 12.28 12.77 -1.85
CA SER A 144 10.93 13.09 -2.27
C SER A 144 10.53 12.29 -3.51
N LEU A 145 11.32 12.33 -4.58
CA LEU A 145 11.07 11.53 -5.79
C LEU A 145 10.91 10.03 -5.49
N LEU A 146 11.76 9.46 -4.65
CA LEU A 146 11.70 8.05 -4.26
C LEU A 146 10.40 7.72 -3.52
N TYR A 147 10.07 8.48 -2.48
CA TYR A 147 8.86 8.25 -1.70
C TYR A 147 7.59 8.54 -2.51
N GLY A 148 7.68 9.45 -3.47
CA GLY A 148 6.58 9.77 -4.38
C GLY A 148 6.32 8.70 -5.40
N SER A 149 7.40 8.11 -5.91
CA SER A 149 7.32 6.93 -6.75
C SER A 149 6.58 5.80 -6.06
N ILE A 150 6.84 5.59 -4.75
CA ILE A 150 6.14 4.57 -3.95
C ILE A 150 4.64 4.89 -3.81
N GLN A 151 4.26 6.16 -3.63
CA GLN A 151 2.83 6.54 -3.51
C GLN A 151 2.10 6.49 -4.86
N ILE A 152 2.78 6.84 -5.95
CA ILE A 152 2.27 6.83 -7.32
C ILE A 152 2.22 5.42 -7.90
N ALA A 153 2.98 4.47 -7.37
CA ALA A 153 3.02 3.12 -7.91
C ALA A 153 1.64 2.46 -7.95
N VAL A 154 0.84 2.60 -6.88
CA VAL A 154 -0.53 2.06 -6.81
C VAL A 154 -1.40 2.54 -7.97
N PRO A 155 -1.69 3.85 -8.11
CA PRO A 155 -2.49 4.33 -9.23
C PRO A 155 -1.87 4.00 -10.59
N PHE A 156 -0.53 3.98 -10.69
CA PHE A 156 0.16 3.70 -11.95
C PHE A 156 -0.06 2.27 -12.45
N TYR A 157 0.16 1.25 -11.60
CA TYR A 157 -0.12 -0.12 -12.00
C TYR A 157 -1.62 -0.40 -12.09
N SER A 158 -2.46 0.36 -11.35
CA SER A 158 -3.91 0.23 -11.46
C SER A 158 -4.42 0.66 -12.82
N ILE A 159 -3.92 1.76 -13.39
CA ILE A 159 -4.20 2.17 -14.78
C ILE A 159 -3.83 1.06 -15.76
N TYR A 160 -2.63 0.48 -15.62
CA TYR A 160 -2.21 -0.65 -16.44
C TYR A 160 -3.18 -1.83 -16.33
N SER A 161 -3.55 -2.22 -15.10
CA SER A 161 -4.46 -3.35 -14.87
C SER A 161 -5.85 -3.09 -15.46
N SER A 162 -6.37 -1.86 -15.35
CA SER A 162 -7.68 -1.48 -15.89
C SER A 162 -7.72 -1.56 -17.40
N ILE A 163 -6.65 -1.13 -18.09
CA ILE A 163 -6.55 -1.21 -19.56
C ILE A 163 -6.49 -2.68 -20.00
N VAL A 164 -5.66 -3.49 -19.35
CA VAL A 164 -5.54 -4.91 -19.71
C VAL A 164 -6.85 -5.63 -19.46
N LEU A 165 -7.42 -5.51 -18.25
CA LEU A 165 -8.66 -6.23 -17.87
C LEU A 165 -9.88 -5.84 -18.71
N TYR A 166 -9.87 -4.66 -19.34
CA TYR A 166 -10.94 -4.26 -20.26
C TYR A 166 -10.90 -5.03 -21.59
N PHE A 167 -9.71 -5.25 -22.16
CA PHE A 167 -9.55 -5.92 -23.47
C PHE A 167 -9.25 -7.42 -23.35
N TYR A 168 -8.79 -7.87 -22.18
CA TYR A 168 -8.07 -9.11 -22.02
C TYR A 168 -8.38 -9.79 -20.68
N ASP A 169 -8.31 -11.12 -20.65
CA ASP A 169 -8.48 -11.89 -19.43
C ASP A 169 -7.38 -11.61 -18.40
N PHE A 170 -7.67 -11.90 -17.12
CA PHE A 170 -6.75 -11.75 -15.99
C PHE A 170 -5.37 -12.37 -16.24
N ASN A 171 -5.29 -13.52 -16.92
CA ASN A 171 -4.01 -14.18 -17.20
C ASN A 171 -3.05 -13.29 -18.03
N ARG A 172 -3.56 -12.37 -18.84
CA ARG A 172 -2.71 -11.50 -19.67
C ARG A 172 -2.04 -10.37 -18.86
N LEU A 173 -2.42 -10.17 -17.59
CA LEU A 173 -1.74 -9.23 -16.69
C LEU A 173 -0.28 -9.61 -16.41
N PHE A 174 0.11 -10.88 -16.56
CA PHE A 174 1.50 -11.31 -16.34
C PHE A 174 2.45 -10.85 -17.47
N TYR A 175 1.96 -10.63 -18.69
CA TYR A 175 2.81 -10.31 -19.85
C TYR A 175 3.53 -8.95 -19.73
N GLY A 176 2.83 -7.89 -19.33
CA GLY A 176 3.44 -6.55 -19.22
C GLY A 176 4.62 -6.52 -18.26
N PRO A 177 4.46 -6.99 -17.00
CA PRO A 177 5.58 -7.12 -16.06
C PRO A 177 6.74 -7.96 -16.63
N ILE A 178 6.45 -9.09 -17.29
CA ILE A 178 7.48 -9.94 -17.91
C ILE A 178 8.27 -9.19 -18.99
N ILE A 179 7.58 -8.51 -19.91
CA ILE A 179 8.21 -7.74 -21.00
C ILE A 179 9.11 -6.63 -20.42
N ILE A 180 8.60 -5.88 -19.44
CA ILE A 180 9.36 -4.81 -18.77
C ILE A 180 10.61 -5.38 -18.08
N LEU A 181 10.48 -6.52 -17.40
CA LEU A 181 11.61 -7.18 -16.74
C LEU A 181 12.66 -7.66 -17.74
N ILE A 182 12.26 -8.23 -18.88
CA ILE A 182 13.19 -8.65 -19.95
C ILE A 182 13.93 -7.44 -20.51
N LEU A 183 13.23 -6.34 -20.78
CA LEU A 183 13.86 -5.09 -21.24
C LEU A 183 14.85 -4.56 -20.20
N LEU A 184 14.51 -4.59 -18.91
CA LEU A 184 15.42 -4.18 -17.84
C LEU A 184 16.64 -5.10 -17.72
N VAL A 185 16.50 -6.40 -17.93
CA VAL A 185 17.62 -7.34 -18.00
C VAL A 185 18.59 -6.91 -19.10
N LEU A 186 18.09 -6.63 -20.32
CA LEU A 186 18.92 -6.17 -21.44
C LEU A 186 19.60 -4.83 -21.13
N ILE A 187 18.86 -3.87 -20.59
CA ILE A 187 19.39 -2.55 -20.20
C ILE A 187 20.47 -2.68 -19.13
N VAL A 188 20.29 -3.51 -18.10
CA VAL A 188 21.28 -3.74 -17.06
C VAL A 188 22.52 -4.45 -17.62
N LEU A 189 22.36 -5.41 -18.52
CA LEU A 189 23.48 -6.09 -19.20
C LEU A 189 24.32 -5.11 -20.03
N ALA A 190 23.67 -4.19 -20.74
CA ALA A 190 24.32 -3.18 -21.58
C ALA A 190 24.98 -2.06 -20.77
N THR A 191 24.29 -1.54 -19.75
CA THR A 191 24.69 -0.31 -19.05
C THR A 191 25.58 -0.53 -17.83
N MET A 192 25.45 -1.66 -17.12
CA MET A 192 26.19 -1.90 -15.87
C MET A 192 27.43 -2.77 -16.07
N ASN A 193 28.53 -2.38 -15.41
CA ASN A 193 29.78 -3.13 -15.43
C ASN A 193 29.71 -4.34 -14.48
N GLY A 194 30.01 -5.54 -14.99
CA GLY A 194 29.93 -6.78 -14.21
C GLY A 194 30.99 -6.95 -13.12
N LYS A 195 32.07 -6.15 -13.13
CA LYS A 195 33.17 -6.25 -12.15
C LYS A 195 33.08 -5.22 -11.01
N ALA A 196 32.21 -4.22 -11.13
CA ALA A 196 32.09 -3.14 -10.15
C ALA A 196 31.49 -3.63 -8.81
N ARG A 197 32.02 -3.16 -7.68
CA ARG A 197 31.52 -3.46 -6.32
C ARG A 197 31.51 -2.20 -5.46
N PHE A 198 30.46 -2.02 -4.65
CA PHE A 198 30.31 -0.88 -3.75
C PHE A 198 31.07 -1.04 -2.42
N THR A 199 31.21 -2.28 -1.94
CA THR A 199 31.69 -2.57 -0.59
C THR A 199 32.58 -3.81 -0.56
N ARG A 200 33.42 -3.92 0.48
CA ARG A 200 34.22 -5.12 0.76
C ARG A 200 33.28 -6.29 1.06
N LYS A 201 33.56 -7.45 0.47
CA LYS A 201 32.76 -8.68 0.60
C LYS A 201 32.54 -9.01 2.09
N ILE A 202 31.29 -8.98 2.53
CA ILE A 202 30.90 -9.42 3.89
C ILE A 202 30.45 -10.89 3.80
N PRO A 203 31.08 -11.85 4.50
CA PRO A 203 30.75 -13.27 4.36
C PRO A 203 29.31 -13.58 4.82
N LEU A 204 28.60 -14.45 4.08
CA LEU A 204 27.18 -14.80 4.35
C LEU A 204 26.94 -15.43 5.72
N TYR A 205 27.94 -16.07 6.34
CA TYR A 205 27.80 -16.65 7.68
C TYR A 205 27.47 -15.60 8.76
N GLN A 206 27.71 -14.31 8.50
CA GLN A 206 27.36 -13.21 9.41
C GLN A 206 25.88 -12.77 9.31
N VAL A 207 25.08 -13.41 8.47
CA VAL A 207 23.64 -13.15 8.30
C VAL A 207 22.84 -14.00 9.29
N ASP A 208 21.91 -13.37 10.00
CA ASP A 208 21.06 -14.07 10.97
C ASP A 208 19.82 -14.67 10.29
N TRP A 209 19.97 -15.89 9.75
CA TRP A 209 18.89 -16.63 9.11
C TRP A 209 17.77 -17.03 10.08
N ALA A 210 18.12 -17.38 11.32
CA ALA A 210 17.13 -17.74 12.34
C ALA A 210 16.30 -16.52 12.78
N GLY A 211 16.95 -15.36 12.96
CA GLY A 211 16.26 -14.10 13.22
C GLY A 211 15.32 -13.71 12.07
N TYR A 212 15.75 -13.90 10.82
CA TYR A 212 14.90 -13.72 9.64
C TYR A 212 13.69 -14.66 9.63
N LEU A 213 13.86 -15.94 9.94
CA LEU A 213 12.76 -16.90 9.98
C LEU A 213 11.71 -16.49 11.01
N PHE A 214 12.12 -16.11 12.23
CA PHE A 214 11.18 -15.61 13.23
C PHE A 214 10.48 -14.32 12.75
N TYR A 215 11.23 -13.41 12.12
CA TYR A 215 10.70 -12.14 11.65
C TYR A 215 9.67 -12.30 10.51
N VAL A 216 9.97 -13.13 9.50
CA VAL A 216 9.04 -13.39 8.40
C VAL A 216 7.80 -14.16 8.87
N SER A 217 7.97 -15.14 9.75
CA SER A 217 6.84 -15.87 10.35
C SER A 217 5.95 -14.92 11.15
N PHE A 218 6.53 -14.05 11.97
CA PHE A 218 5.76 -13.05 12.73
C PHE A 218 4.94 -12.13 11.80
N ILE A 219 5.57 -11.59 10.76
CA ILE A 219 4.92 -10.68 9.80
C ILE A 219 3.76 -11.37 9.06
N LEU A 220 3.98 -12.59 8.57
CA LEU A 220 2.97 -13.31 7.81
C LEU A 220 1.81 -13.81 8.68
N ILE A 221 2.09 -14.32 9.88
CA ILE A 221 1.04 -14.75 10.82
C ILE A 221 0.23 -13.55 11.31
N LEU A 222 0.88 -12.42 11.64
CA LEU A 222 0.19 -11.18 11.97
C LEU A 222 -0.71 -10.71 10.84
N GLY A 223 -0.19 -10.73 9.60
CA GLY A 223 -0.96 -10.42 8.41
C GLY A 223 -2.18 -11.33 8.22
N TYR A 224 -2.02 -12.64 8.44
CA TYR A 224 -3.10 -13.61 8.36
C TYR A 224 -4.20 -13.33 9.40
N ILE A 225 -3.82 -13.11 10.66
CA ILE A 225 -4.77 -12.80 11.74
C ILE A 225 -5.56 -11.53 11.43
N LEU A 226 -4.91 -10.48 10.89
CA LEU A 226 -5.59 -9.23 10.58
C LEU A 226 -6.52 -9.34 9.36
N VAL A 227 -6.15 -10.11 8.33
CA VAL A 227 -6.96 -10.27 7.11
C VAL A 227 -8.12 -11.24 7.32
N TYR A 228 -7.86 -12.43 7.88
CA TYR A 228 -8.86 -13.46 8.13
C TYR A 228 -9.60 -13.29 9.46
N GLY A 229 -9.15 -12.35 10.30
CA GLY A 229 -9.71 -12.03 11.60
C GLY A 229 -11.23 -11.99 11.56
N ARG A 230 -11.77 -11.10 10.73
CA ARG A 230 -13.22 -10.99 10.58
C ARG A 230 -13.88 -12.26 10.05
N GLN A 231 -13.32 -12.81 8.97
CA GLN A 231 -13.94 -13.94 8.27
C GLN A 231 -14.10 -15.17 9.17
N LEU A 232 -13.13 -15.41 10.05
CA LEU A 232 -13.13 -16.54 10.97
C LEU A 232 -13.79 -16.22 12.33
N GLY A 233 -14.28 -15.00 12.55
CA GLY A 233 -14.90 -14.63 13.84
C GLY A 233 -13.90 -14.29 14.95
N TRP A 234 -12.72 -13.77 14.60
CA TRP A 234 -11.66 -13.37 15.54
C TRP A 234 -11.34 -14.49 16.55
N TYR A 235 -11.41 -14.19 17.84
CA TYR A 235 -11.04 -15.11 18.91
C TYR A 235 -12.10 -16.18 19.19
N ASP A 236 -13.26 -16.15 18.53
CA ASP A 236 -14.21 -17.27 18.54
C ASP A 236 -13.67 -18.46 17.74
N SER A 237 -12.73 -18.23 16.81
CA SER A 237 -12.06 -19.30 16.07
C SER A 237 -10.84 -19.83 16.81
N PRO A 238 -10.78 -21.15 17.08
CA PRO A 238 -9.62 -21.77 17.72
C PRO A 238 -8.34 -21.61 16.88
N LEU A 239 -8.47 -21.50 15.55
CA LEU A 239 -7.35 -21.27 14.64
C LEU A 239 -6.70 -19.91 14.91
N ILE A 240 -7.49 -18.84 15.02
CA ILE A 240 -6.96 -17.50 15.30
C ILE A 240 -6.33 -17.45 16.69
N VAL A 241 -6.95 -18.08 17.69
CA VAL A 241 -6.39 -18.17 19.04
C VAL A 241 -5.02 -18.85 19.02
N LEU A 242 -4.91 -20.02 18.36
CA LEU A 242 -3.66 -20.75 18.22
C LEU A 242 -2.58 -19.92 17.49
N LEU A 243 -2.95 -19.29 16.37
CA LEU A 243 -2.04 -18.42 15.62
C LEU A 243 -1.60 -17.22 16.45
N SER A 244 -2.48 -16.63 17.26
CA SER A 244 -2.16 -15.48 18.09
C SER A 244 -1.18 -15.84 19.20
N LEU A 245 -1.41 -16.96 19.90
CA LEU A 245 -0.48 -17.49 20.91
C LEU A 245 0.87 -17.88 20.30
N GLY A 246 0.86 -18.53 19.13
CA GLY A 246 2.06 -18.85 18.37
C GLY A 246 2.82 -17.60 17.94
N ASN A 247 2.11 -16.58 17.45
CA ASN A 247 2.71 -15.32 17.00
C ASN A 247 3.36 -14.54 18.15
N ILE A 248 2.70 -14.50 19.33
CA ILE A 248 3.28 -13.94 20.56
C ILE A 248 4.55 -14.71 20.95
N SER A 249 4.51 -16.04 20.90
CA SER A 249 5.68 -16.88 21.21
C SER A 249 6.85 -16.61 20.26
N ILE A 250 6.59 -16.51 18.95
CA ILE A 250 7.60 -16.15 17.93
C ILE A 250 8.17 -14.76 18.18
N LEU A 251 7.32 -13.78 18.50
CA LEU A 251 7.75 -12.41 18.82
C LEU A 251 8.68 -12.39 20.04
N VAL A 252 8.33 -13.11 21.11
CA VAL A 252 9.16 -13.22 22.32
C VAL A 252 10.52 -13.87 22.00
N LEU A 253 10.52 -14.96 21.22
CA LEU A 253 11.76 -15.62 20.77
C LEU A 253 12.62 -14.70 19.90
N PHE A 254 12.00 -13.94 18.99
CA PHE A 254 12.68 -12.96 18.16
C PHE A 254 13.34 -11.86 19.01
N VAL A 255 12.57 -11.24 19.92
CA VAL A 255 13.08 -10.19 20.81
C VAL A 255 14.21 -10.71 21.71
N ALA A 256 14.04 -11.89 22.31
CA ALA A 256 15.05 -12.50 23.18
C ALA A 256 16.36 -12.80 22.41
N ARG A 257 16.26 -13.19 21.13
CA ARG A 257 17.42 -13.42 20.26
C ARG A 257 18.11 -12.12 19.89
N GLU A 258 17.35 -11.12 19.46
CA GLU A 258 17.86 -9.80 19.05
C GLU A 258 18.60 -9.09 20.19
N LEU A 259 18.13 -9.24 21.44
CA LEU A 259 18.81 -8.69 22.62
C LEU A 259 20.15 -9.37 22.94
N LYS A 260 20.33 -10.65 22.57
CA LYS A 260 21.56 -11.42 22.85
C LYS A 260 22.62 -11.29 21.76
N LEU A 261 22.23 -10.92 20.54
CA LEU A 261 23.14 -10.86 19.40
C LEU A 261 24.02 -9.60 19.45
N LYS A 262 25.32 -9.77 19.18
CA LYS A 262 26.26 -8.63 19.03
C LYS A 262 25.94 -7.75 17.81
N ARG A 263 25.27 -8.32 16.80
CA ARG A 263 24.88 -7.65 15.55
C ARG A 263 23.41 -7.96 15.25
N PRO A 264 22.47 -7.39 16.01
CA PRO A 264 21.04 -7.62 15.85
C PRO A 264 20.59 -7.23 14.43
N LEU A 265 19.58 -7.93 13.91
CA LEU A 265 18.88 -7.56 12.69
C LEU A 265 18.12 -6.25 12.91
N ILE A 266 17.50 -6.06 14.09
CA ILE A 266 16.80 -4.85 14.51
C ILE A 266 17.30 -4.41 15.89
N ASN A 267 17.94 -3.25 15.98
CA ASN A 267 18.32 -2.70 17.28
C ASN A 267 17.10 -2.10 18.02
N LEU A 268 16.65 -2.81 19.06
CA LEU A 268 15.48 -2.45 19.88
C LEU A 268 15.69 -1.20 20.76
N GLN A 269 16.94 -0.74 20.97
CA GLN A 269 17.22 0.48 21.73
C GLN A 269 16.53 1.73 21.16
N ILE A 270 16.13 1.68 19.89
CA ILE A 270 15.47 2.79 19.21
C ILE A 270 14.10 3.14 19.80
N PHE A 271 13.40 2.15 20.37
CA PHE A 271 12.10 2.36 21.00
C PHE A 271 12.20 3.17 22.30
N SER A 272 13.41 3.34 22.86
CA SER A 272 13.63 4.24 24.00
C SER A 272 13.40 5.72 23.64
N THR A 273 13.44 6.08 22.36
CA THR A 273 13.26 7.47 21.93
C THR A 273 11.78 7.79 21.72
N LYS A 274 11.20 8.62 22.59
CA LYS A 274 9.78 9.00 22.53
C LYS A 274 9.35 9.56 21.16
N ASN A 275 10.15 10.44 20.57
CA ASN A 275 9.85 11.03 19.26
C ASN A 275 9.81 9.98 18.13
N PHE A 276 10.62 8.92 18.24
CA PHE A 276 10.61 7.82 17.28
C PHE A 276 9.31 7.04 17.37
N VAL A 277 8.86 6.71 18.58
CA VAL A 277 7.58 6.03 18.83
C VAL A 277 6.39 6.86 18.32
N ILE A 278 6.40 8.17 18.56
CA ILE A 278 5.39 9.09 18.01
C ILE A 278 5.40 9.08 16.48
N GLY A 279 6.58 9.06 15.86
CA GLY A 279 6.71 8.94 14.40
C GLY A 279 6.13 7.64 13.85
N LEU A 280 6.38 6.50 14.53
CA LEU A 280 5.78 5.22 14.16
C LEU A 280 4.26 5.22 14.30
N LEU A 281 3.73 5.84 15.35
CA LEU A 281 2.29 6.00 15.55
C LEU A 281 1.67 6.86 14.45
N LEU A 282 2.35 7.94 14.02
CA LEU A 282 1.90 8.76 12.90
C LEU A 282 1.93 8.00 11.56
N LEU A 283 2.94 7.16 11.32
CA LEU A 283 2.96 6.25 10.17
C LEU A 283 1.78 5.28 10.21
N PHE A 284 1.53 4.68 11.37
CA PHE A 284 0.42 3.75 11.55
C PHE A 284 -0.94 4.42 11.27
N LEU A 285 -1.20 5.58 11.88
CA LEU A 285 -2.41 6.37 11.64
C LEU A 285 -2.55 6.80 10.18
N PHE A 286 -1.47 7.27 9.55
CA PHE A 286 -1.48 7.62 8.13
C PHE A 286 -1.96 6.46 7.26
N TYR A 287 -1.50 5.23 7.52
CA TYR A 287 -1.92 4.07 6.73
C TYR A 287 -3.36 3.60 7.02
N ILE A 288 -3.87 3.81 8.24
CA ILE A 288 -5.29 3.58 8.56
C ILE A 288 -6.17 4.43 7.65
N PHE A 289 -5.98 5.74 7.65
CA PHE A 289 -6.79 6.64 6.83
C PHE A 289 -6.53 6.46 5.33
N LYS A 290 -5.28 6.21 4.92
CA LYS A 290 -4.94 5.92 3.52
C LYS A 290 -5.72 4.71 2.97
N GLY A 291 -6.09 3.75 3.82
CA GLY A 291 -6.78 2.52 3.41
C GLY A 291 -8.17 2.71 2.80
N SER A 292 -8.78 3.90 2.92
CA SER A 292 -10.16 4.14 2.46
C SER A 292 -10.36 4.06 0.95
N THR A 293 -9.31 4.16 0.14
CA THR A 293 -9.45 4.17 -1.33
C THR A 293 -10.03 2.88 -1.88
N GLY A 294 -9.70 1.72 -1.31
CA GLY A 294 -10.25 0.44 -1.76
C GLY A 294 -11.79 0.41 -1.72
N LEU A 295 -12.39 1.09 -0.74
CA LEU A 295 -13.84 1.22 -0.61
C LEU A 295 -14.45 2.14 -1.67
N ALA A 296 -13.77 3.25 -1.99
CA ALA A 296 -14.21 4.15 -3.07
C ALA A 296 -14.21 3.44 -4.44
N TYR A 297 -13.15 2.67 -4.75
CA TYR A 297 -13.08 1.92 -6.00
C TYR A 297 -14.09 0.78 -6.04
N GLY A 298 -14.24 0.03 -4.95
CA GLY A 298 -15.29 -0.99 -4.84
C GLY A 298 -16.71 -0.41 -4.99
N TYR A 299 -16.94 0.83 -4.57
CA TYR A 299 -18.21 1.54 -4.79
C TYR A 299 -18.43 1.87 -6.28
N LEU A 300 -17.41 2.41 -6.95
CA LEU A 300 -17.47 2.75 -8.38
C LEU A 300 -17.74 1.52 -9.26
N GLU A 301 -17.16 0.37 -8.91
CA GLU A 301 -17.37 -0.89 -9.63
C GLU A 301 -18.74 -1.50 -9.31
N ALA A 302 -19.07 -1.66 -8.01
CA ALA A 302 -20.26 -2.42 -7.61
C ALA A 302 -21.58 -1.63 -7.69
N VAL A 303 -21.56 -0.30 -7.56
CA VAL A 303 -22.77 0.53 -7.54
C VAL A 303 -22.96 1.26 -8.86
N LEU A 304 -21.91 1.92 -9.37
CA LEU A 304 -22.00 2.63 -10.64
C LEU A 304 -21.85 1.71 -11.86
N GLY A 305 -21.44 0.46 -11.67
CA GLY A 305 -21.23 -0.48 -12.78
C GLY A 305 -20.19 0.01 -13.78
N ASN A 306 -19.24 0.84 -13.34
CA ASN A 306 -18.28 1.47 -14.23
C ASN A 306 -17.34 0.44 -14.86
N ASP A 307 -17.14 0.58 -16.16
CA ASP A 307 -16.06 -0.11 -16.85
C ASP A 307 -14.71 0.22 -16.23
N PRO A 308 -13.74 -0.73 -16.23
CA PRO A 308 -12.40 -0.49 -15.70
C PRO A 308 -11.74 0.78 -16.27
N LEU A 309 -12.00 1.13 -17.54
CA LEU A 309 -11.47 2.33 -18.19
C LEU A 309 -11.96 3.64 -17.56
N SER A 310 -13.20 3.68 -17.06
CA SER A 310 -13.81 4.87 -16.45
C SER A 310 -13.11 5.29 -15.15
N THR A 311 -12.31 4.39 -14.54
CA THR A 311 -11.51 4.69 -13.34
C THR A 311 -10.16 5.35 -13.64
N ILE A 312 -9.70 5.35 -14.90
CA ILE A 312 -8.40 5.91 -15.29
C ILE A 312 -8.27 7.41 -14.96
N PRO A 313 -9.25 8.27 -15.27
CA PRO A 313 -9.18 9.70 -14.91
C PRO A 313 -9.03 9.93 -13.40
N ILE A 314 -9.66 9.07 -12.60
CA ILE A 314 -9.59 9.13 -11.14
C ILE A 314 -8.17 8.79 -10.67
N TRP A 315 -7.56 7.73 -11.21
CA TRP A 315 -6.18 7.38 -10.88
C TRP A 315 -5.19 8.46 -11.33
N ILE A 316 -5.39 9.07 -12.50
CA ILE A 316 -4.58 10.20 -12.96
C ILE A 316 -4.70 11.39 -11.99
N ALA A 317 -5.90 11.67 -11.48
CA ALA A 317 -6.12 12.72 -10.49
C ALA A 317 -5.39 12.44 -9.17
N VAL A 318 -5.38 11.19 -8.70
CA VAL A 318 -4.56 10.78 -7.54
C VAL A 318 -3.07 11.01 -7.79
N ILE A 319 -2.56 10.66 -8.98
CA ILE A 319 -1.14 10.89 -9.36
C ILE A 319 -0.83 12.38 -9.39
N ALA A 320 -1.68 13.19 -10.03
CA ALA A 320 -1.50 14.63 -10.12
C ALA A 320 -1.54 15.29 -8.74
N GLY A 321 -2.48 14.89 -7.88
CA GLY A 321 -2.56 15.37 -6.50
C GLY A 321 -1.32 14.98 -5.69
N THR A 322 -0.89 13.73 -5.80
CA THR A 322 0.29 13.21 -5.08
C THR A 322 1.56 13.96 -5.50
N THR A 323 1.79 14.12 -6.81
CA THR A 323 2.96 14.85 -7.32
C THR A 323 2.96 16.30 -6.86
N LEU A 324 1.81 16.99 -6.90
CA LEU A 324 1.68 18.37 -6.42
C LEU A 324 1.92 18.47 -4.92
N GLY A 325 1.27 17.65 -4.11
CA GLY A 325 1.40 17.65 -2.65
C GLY A 325 2.85 17.42 -2.21
N MET A 326 3.55 16.55 -2.93
CA MET A 326 4.97 16.27 -2.70
C MET A 326 5.89 17.40 -3.12
N PHE A 327 5.65 18.01 -4.28
CA PHE A 327 6.42 19.15 -4.73
C PHE A 327 6.34 20.31 -3.71
N VAL A 328 5.12 20.63 -3.26
CA VAL A 328 4.87 21.65 -2.23
C VAL A 328 5.60 21.29 -0.94
N THR A 329 5.45 20.05 -0.47
CA THR A 329 6.05 19.60 0.79
C THR A 329 7.58 19.62 0.76
N SER A 330 8.17 19.21 -0.36
CA SER A 330 9.62 19.26 -0.55
C SER A 330 10.14 20.69 -0.45
N ARG A 331 9.41 21.66 -1.03
CA ARG A 331 9.76 23.07 -0.95
C ARG A 331 9.63 23.61 0.47
N LEU A 332 8.56 23.27 1.19
CA LEU A 332 8.36 23.69 2.59
C LEU A 332 9.45 23.15 3.52
N ILE A 333 9.84 21.88 3.34
CA ILE A 333 10.95 21.27 4.09
C ILE A 333 12.26 22.01 3.79
N LEU A 334 12.54 22.34 2.53
CA LEU A 334 13.73 23.10 2.13
C LEU A 334 13.76 24.53 2.68
N MET A 335 12.58 25.13 2.91
CA MET A 335 12.44 26.44 3.55
C MET A 335 12.55 26.39 5.08
N GLY A 336 12.64 25.19 5.67
CA GLY A 336 12.80 25.01 7.11
C GLY A 336 11.50 25.12 7.92
N PHE A 337 10.35 24.87 7.29
CA PHE A 337 9.07 24.80 8.01
C PHE A 337 9.02 23.62 8.99
N ASN A 338 8.26 23.79 10.07
CA ASN A 338 8.05 22.74 11.08
C ASN A 338 7.30 21.54 10.46
N LEU A 339 7.94 20.36 10.48
CA LEU A 339 7.39 19.12 9.92
C LEU A 339 6.01 18.77 10.48
N ILE A 340 5.79 18.94 11.78
CA ILE A 340 4.49 18.65 12.41
C ILE A 340 3.37 19.54 11.90
N ARG A 341 3.65 20.81 11.58
CA ARG A 341 2.63 21.70 10.99
C ARG A 341 2.25 21.23 9.58
N ILE A 342 3.21 20.71 8.82
CA ILE A 342 2.94 20.10 7.51
C ILE A 342 2.11 18.82 7.68
N ILE A 343 2.41 18.00 8.69
CA ILE A 343 1.63 16.78 9.00
C ILE A 343 0.18 17.15 9.37
N ILE A 344 -0.03 18.15 10.22
CA ILE A 344 -1.37 18.64 10.57
C ILE A 344 -2.12 19.13 9.33
N ALA A 345 -1.46 19.91 8.46
CA ALA A 345 -2.06 20.36 7.20
C ALA A 345 -2.43 19.17 6.29
N GLY A 346 -1.56 18.16 6.20
CA GLY A 346 -1.83 16.94 5.44
C GLY A 346 -3.04 16.15 5.95
N PHE A 347 -3.19 16.01 7.28
CA PHE A 347 -4.40 15.43 7.86
C PHE A 347 -5.62 16.33 7.64
N GLY A 348 -5.46 17.65 7.59
CA GLY A 348 -6.52 18.59 7.18
C GLY A 348 -7.01 18.35 5.75
N PHE A 349 -6.10 18.15 4.79
CA PHE A 349 -6.49 17.74 3.42
C PHE A 349 -7.16 16.37 3.40
N MET A 350 -6.75 15.44 4.26
CA MET A 350 -7.40 14.13 4.40
C MET A 350 -8.82 14.26 4.95
N ALA A 351 -9.04 15.13 5.95
CA ALA A 351 -10.36 15.44 6.48
C ALA A 351 -11.24 16.10 5.40
N LEU A 352 -10.68 17.02 4.60
CA LEU A 352 -11.39 17.62 3.47
C LEU A 352 -11.83 16.57 2.44
N TYR A 353 -10.96 15.60 2.12
CA TYR A 353 -11.32 14.46 1.26
C TYR A 353 -12.52 13.69 1.83
N TYR A 354 -12.50 13.35 3.12
CA TYR A 354 -13.62 12.64 3.74
C TYR A 354 -14.92 13.46 3.78
N ALA A 355 -14.84 14.75 4.11
CA ALA A 355 -15.99 15.64 4.07
C ALA A 355 -16.58 15.75 2.65
N TYR A 356 -15.73 15.80 1.62
CA TYR A 356 -16.18 15.85 0.23
C TYR A 356 -16.85 14.52 -0.18
N MET A 357 -16.27 13.38 0.19
CA MET A 357 -16.90 12.07 -0.07
C MET A 357 -18.29 11.94 0.55
N LEU A 358 -18.54 12.52 1.73
CA LEU A 358 -19.87 12.52 2.35
C LEU A 358 -20.95 13.26 1.55
N ILE A 359 -20.56 14.26 0.74
CA ILE A 359 -21.48 15.04 -0.10
C ILE A 359 -21.80 14.29 -1.39
N PHE A 360 -20.78 13.67 -2.01
CA PHE A 360 -20.89 13.11 -3.37
C PHE A 360 -21.23 11.62 -3.42
N ILE A 361 -21.14 10.88 -2.31
CA ILE A 361 -21.63 9.50 -2.25
C ILE A 361 -23.16 9.53 -2.32
N SER A 362 -23.65 9.33 -3.54
CA SER A 362 -25.06 9.18 -3.88
C SER A 362 -25.23 8.07 -4.93
N VAL A 363 -26.39 7.40 -4.90
CA VAL A 363 -26.76 6.34 -5.85
C VAL A 363 -26.93 6.86 -7.28
N GLN A 364 -27.11 8.18 -7.47
CA GLN A 364 -27.20 8.83 -8.79
C GLN A 364 -25.93 9.60 -9.20
N GLY A 365 -24.81 9.43 -8.49
CA GLY A 365 -23.59 10.18 -8.78
C GLY A 365 -22.93 9.76 -10.10
N ASN A 366 -22.23 10.69 -10.76
CA ASN A 366 -21.41 10.37 -11.92
C ASN A 366 -19.97 10.05 -11.51
N THR A 367 -19.28 9.24 -12.31
CA THR A 367 -17.87 8.88 -12.12
C THR A 367 -16.94 10.09 -12.08
N THR A 368 -17.30 11.15 -12.82
CA THR A 368 -16.58 12.43 -12.86
C THR A 368 -16.57 13.15 -11.52
N ASP A 369 -17.60 12.95 -10.70
CA ASP A 369 -17.75 13.63 -9.41
C ASP A 369 -16.75 13.11 -8.37
N PHE A 370 -16.17 11.93 -8.62
CA PHE A 370 -15.11 11.34 -7.79
C PHE A 370 -13.71 11.85 -8.13
N ILE A 371 -13.54 12.61 -9.23
CA ILE A 371 -12.23 13.15 -9.63
C ILE A 371 -11.72 14.20 -8.63
N PRO A 372 -12.48 15.24 -8.24
CA PRO A 372 -12.03 16.22 -7.25
C PRO A 372 -11.65 15.63 -5.87
N PRO A 373 -12.47 14.77 -5.22
CA PRO A 373 -12.09 14.22 -3.91
C PRO A 373 -10.85 13.34 -4.02
N MET A 374 -10.68 12.59 -5.11
CA MET A 374 -9.51 11.74 -5.30
C MET A 374 -8.24 12.52 -5.60
N PHE A 375 -8.34 13.68 -6.25
CA PHE A 375 -7.24 14.64 -6.33
C PHE A 375 -6.82 15.13 -4.94
N ILE A 376 -7.78 15.51 -4.09
CA ILE A 376 -7.54 15.95 -2.71
C ILE A 376 -6.92 14.82 -1.86
N TYR A 377 -7.37 13.59 -2.04
CA TYR A 377 -6.74 12.42 -1.42
C TYR A 377 -5.28 12.26 -1.88
N GLY A 378 -5.02 12.41 -3.18
CA GLY A 378 -3.66 12.42 -3.73
C GLY A 378 -2.79 13.50 -3.07
N THR A 379 -3.28 14.74 -2.96
CA THR A 379 -2.53 15.82 -2.32
C THR A 379 -2.29 15.53 -0.83
N ALA A 380 -3.28 15.02 -0.10
CA ALA A 380 -3.15 14.65 1.31
C ALA A 380 -2.06 13.60 1.52
N THR A 381 -2.06 12.53 0.72
CA THR A 381 -1.05 11.46 0.82
C THR A 381 0.35 11.94 0.45
N GLY A 382 0.47 12.78 -0.57
CA GLY A 382 1.73 13.42 -0.95
C GLY A 382 2.29 14.35 0.13
N ILE A 383 1.42 15.09 0.84
CA ILE A 383 1.80 15.99 1.92
C ILE A 383 2.16 15.22 3.20
N LEU A 384 1.46 14.14 3.52
CA LEU A 384 1.67 13.38 4.76
C LEU A 384 2.91 12.47 4.70
N PHE A 385 3.13 11.79 3.58
CA PHE A 385 4.08 10.67 3.58
C PHE A 385 5.53 11.11 3.82
N VAL A 386 6.02 12.11 3.09
CA VAL A 386 7.43 12.55 3.20
C VAL A 386 7.74 13.13 4.59
N PRO A 387 6.93 14.04 5.17
CA PRO A 387 7.17 14.59 6.50
C PRO A 387 7.08 13.56 7.61
N VAL A 388 6.11 12.64 7.57
CA VAL A 388 5.96 11.62 8.61
C VAL A 388 7.16 10.66 8.60
N VAL A 389 7.60 10.21 7.42
CA VAL A 389 8.81 9.37 7.30
C VAL A 389 10.05 10.13 7.74
N SER A 390 10.19 11.39 7.31
CA SER A 390 11.32 12.24 7.67
C SER A 390 11.38 12.49 9.18
N PHE A 391 10.23 12.77 9.82
CA PHE A 391 10.12 12.97 11.26
C PHE A 391 10.53 11.71 12.03
N THR A 392 10.03 10.55 11.61
CA THR A 392 10.33 9.25 12.25
C THR A 392 11.82 8.96 12.22
N ILE A 393 12.47 9.06 11.06
CA ILE A 393 13.88 8.71 10.95
C ILE A 393 14.77 9.79 11.58
N SER A 394 14.39 11.06 11.51
CA SER A 394 15.15 12.15 12.13
C SER A 394 15.15 12.09 13.66
N ALA A 395 14.17 11.40 14.26
CA ALA A 395 14.15 11.15 15.70
C ALA A 395 15.18 10.11 16.15
N ALA A 396 15.71 9.28 15.23
CA ALA A 396 16.65 8.23 15.59
C ALA A 396 18.09 8.76 15.72
N PRO A 397 18.86 8.28 16.73
CA PRO A 397 20.29 8.58 16.81
C PRO A 397 21.04 8.16 15.53
N PRO A 398 22.01 8.96 15.03
CA PRO A 398 22.70 8.69 13.76
C PRO A 398 23.35 7.29 13.67
N LYS A 399 23.78 6.73 14.81
CA LYS A 399 24.39 5.39 14.89
C LYS A 399 23.42 4.25 14.55
N ILE A 400 22.11 4.46 14.72
CA ILE A 400 21.05 3.46 14.51
C ILE A 400 20.01 3.90 13.47
N ALA A 401 20.29 4.95 12.69
CA ALA A 401 19.37 5.50 11.69
C ALA A 401 18.94 4.47 10.62
N SER A 402 19.82 3.52 10.25
CA SER A 402 19.45 2.44 9.32
C SER A 402 18.38 1.52 9.89
N ASN A 403 18.45 1.21 11.19
CA ASN A 403 17.45 0.39 11.88
C ASN A 403 16.12 1.16 12.05
N ALA A 404 16.20 2.48 12.20
CA ALA A 404 15.03 3.37 12.21
C ALA A 404 14.20 3.23 10.95
N SER A 405 14.88 3.25 9.79
CA SER A 405 14.24 3.07 8.49
C SER A 405 13.53 1.72 8.43
N LEU A 406 14.22 0.62 8.81
CA LEU A 406 13.67 -0.74 8.81
C LEU A 406 12.40 -0.89 9.66
N ILE A 407 12.42 -0.40 10.90
CA ILE A 407 11.23 -0.41 11.77
C ILE A 407 10.14 0.50 11.21
N GLY A 408 10.50 1.64 10.60
CA GLY A 408 9.56 2.47 9.86
C GLY A 408 8.88 1.71 8.71
N ILE A 409 9.59 0.82 8.01
CA ILE A 409 9.00 -0.03 6.96
C ILE A 409 8.04 -1.07 7.56
N LEU A 410 8.42 -1.68 8.69
CA LEU A 410 7.55 -2.58 9.44
C LEU A 410 6.27 -1.88 9.90
N ALA A 411 6.37 -0.68 10.46
CA ALA A 411 5.20 0.10 10.89
C ALA A 411 4.27 0.45 9.72
N ARG A 412 4.83 0.69 8.51
CA ARG A 412 4.03 0.88 7.29
C ARG A 412 3.28 -0.39 6.89
N PHE A 413 3.92 -1.57 6.98
CA PHE A 413 3.28 -2.85 6.72
C PHE A 413 2.18 -3.17 7.75
N VAL A 414 2.46 -2.97 9.05
CA VAL A 414 1.48 -3.18 10.12
C VAL A 414 0.32 -2.19 9.98
N GLY A 415 0.59 -0.93 9.66
CA GLY A 415 -0.44 0.07 9.37
C GLY A 415 -1.29 -0.29 8.17
N PHE A 416 -0.69 -0.82 7.09
CA PHE A 416 -1.42 -1.28 5.91
C PHE A 416 -2.30 -2.50 6.20
N THR A 417 -1.78 -3.52 6.90
CA THR A 417 -2.56 -4.72 7.24
C THR A 417 -3.67 -4.41 8.25
N ALA A 418 -3.38 -3.56 9.24
CA ALA A 418 -4.38 -3.09 10.19
C ALA A 418 -5.46 -2.25 9.50
N SER A 419 -5.12 -1.43 8.50
CA SER A 419 -6.13 -0.67 7.76
C SER A 419 -7.07 -1.58 6.98
N LEU A 420 -6.59 -2.67 6.38
CA LEU A 420 -7.46 -3.68 5.77
C LEU A 420 -8.44 -4.28 6.79
N ALA A 421 -7.95 -4.67 7.97
CA ALA A 421 -8.78 -5.23 9.04
C ALA A 421 -9.86 -4.23 9.50
N VAL A 422 -9.45 -3.00 9.82
CA VAL A 422 -10.34 -1.93 10.26
C VAL A 422 -11.39 -1.61 9.20
N ASN A 423 -10.99 -1.54 7.92
CA ASN A 423 -11.91 -1.24 6.83
C ASN A 423 -12.93 -2.35 6.60
N ASN A 424 -12.50 -3.61 6.67
CA ASN A 424 -13.39 -4.77 6.55
C ASN A 424 -14.41 -4.81 7.71
N GLU A 425 -13.97 -4.54 8.95
CA GLU A 425 -14.86 -4.47 10.12
C GLU A 425 -15.87 -3.33 10.02
N LEU A 426 -15.39 -2.10 9.83
CA LEU A 426 -16.23 -0.92 9.83
C LEU A 426 -17.23 -0.95 8.67
N GLN A 427 -16.81 -1.40 7.49
CA GLN A 427 -17.72 -1.53 6.35
C GLN A 427 -18.83 -2.55 6.64
N LEU A 428 -18.52 -3.68 7.25
CA LEU A 428 -19.52 -4.69 7.57
C LEU A 428 -20.44 -4.22 8.70
N PHE A 429 -19.90 -3.62 9.75
CA PHE A 429 -20.68 -3.06 10.85
C PHE A 429 -21.68 -1.99 10.34
N ALA A 430 -21.22 -1.08 9.47
CA ALA A 430 -22.09 -0.10 8.82
C ALA A 430 -23.16 -0.78 7.93
N LYS A 431 -22.79 -1.78 7.12
CA LYS A 431 -23.75 -2.54 6.29
C LYS A 431 -24.81 -3.25 7.13
N SER A 432 -24.43 -3.87 8.23
CA SER A 432 -25.34 -4.57 9.12
C SER A 432 -26.31 -3.60 9.82
N ALA A 433 -25.80 -2.47 10.32
CA ALA A 433 -26.62 -1.46 10.98
C ALA A 433 -27.66 -0.84 10.02
N VAL A 434 -27.26 -0.54 8.78
CA VAL A 434 -28.18 -0.03 7.75
C VAL A 434 -29.19 -1.09 7.33
N ARG A 435 -28.75 -2.35 7.15
CA ARG A 435 -29.65 -3.47 6.80
C ARG A 435 -30.73 -3.67 7.85
N GLU A 436 -30.37 -3.55 9.13
CA GLU A 436 -31.33 -3.68 10.23
C GLU A 436 -32.39 -2.59 10.19
N LYS A 437 -31.98 -1.32 10.03
CA LYS A 437 -32.92 -0.20 9.86
C LYS A 437 -33.85 -0.38 8.66
N VAL A 438 -33.31 -0.89 7.54
CA VAL A 438 -34.11 -1.20 6.35
C VAL A 438 -35.12 -2.30 6.66
N ARG A 439 -34.73 -3.35 7.39
CA ARG A 439 -35.63 -4.44 7.81
C ARG A 439 -36.74 -3.94 8.73
N GLU A 440 -36.44 -3.06 9.68
CA GLU A 440 -37.44 -2.44 10.56
C GLU A 440 -38.45 -1.58 9.79
N THR A 441 -37.99 -0.89 8.74
CA THR A 441 -38.82 0.04 7.95
C THR A 441 -39.63 -0.65 6.85
N LEU A 442 -39.10 -1.74 6.27
CA LEU A 442 -39.75 -2.53 5.22
C LEU A 442 -40.56 -3.69 5.83
N THR A 443 -41.59 -3.35 6.58
CA THR A 443 -42.60 -4.29 7.08
C THR A 443 -43.82 -4.33 6.15
N GLU A 444 -44.63 -5.39 6.23
CA GLU A 444 -45.88 -5.52 5.43
C GLU A 444 -46.86 -4.36 5.65
N THR A 445 -46.72 -3.65 6.77
CA THR A 445 -47.50 -2.46 7.13
C THR A 445 -47.05 -1.18 6.43
N ASN A 446 -45.94 -1.21 5.67
CA ASN A 446 -45.45 -0.04 4.96
C ASN A 446 -46.32 0.25 3.72
N ILE A 447 -47.04 1.37 3.75
CA ILE A 447 -47.99 1.77 2.72
C ILE A 447 -47.32 2.00 1.35
N GLN A 448 -46.03 2.37 1.32
CA GLN A 448 -45.33 2.62 0.05
C GLN A 448 -44.79 1.36 -0.63
N LEU A 449 -44.53 0.29 0.12
CA LEU A 449 -43.98 -0.96 -0.42
C LEU A 449 -44.83 -1.59 -1.54
N PRO A 450 -46.16 -1.81 -1.37
CA PRO A 450 -46.97 -2.37 -2.44
C PRO A 450 -47.08 -1.43 -3.65
N VAL A 451 -47.11 -0.11 -3.42
CA VAL A 451 -47.18 0.89 -4.50
C VAL A 451 -45.91 0.84 -5.36
N THR A 452 -44.72 0.86 -4.74
CA THR A 452 -43.45 0.80 -5.48
C THR A 452 -43.30 -0.52 -6.24
N LEU A 453 -43.71 -1.65 -5.65
CA LEU A 453 -43.66 -2.95 -6.34
C LEU A 453 -44.62 -3.00 -7.53
N MET A 454 -45.82 -2.43 -7.41
CA MET A 454 -46.76 -2.31 -8.52
C MET A 454 -46.23 -1.40 -9.62
N ASP A 455 -45.60 -0.27 -9.29
CA ASP A 455 -45.00 0.63 -10.28
C ASP A 455 -43.88 -0.06 -11.08
N ILE A 456 -42.98 -0.78 -10.39
CA ILE A 456 -41.92 -1.56 -11.05
C ILE A 456 -42.55 -2.68 -11.90
N GLN A 457 -43.55 -3.38 -11.38
CA GLN A 457 -44.24 -4.45 -12.11
C GLN A 457 -44.90 -3.90 -13.40
N ASN A 458 -45.60 -2.77 -13.31
CA ASN A 458 -46.22 -2.11 -14.45
C ASN A 458 -45.19 -1.72 -15.50
N HIS A 459 -43.98 -1.32 -15.10
CA HIS A 459 -42.89 -1.05 -16.03
C HIS A 459 -42.49 -2.30 -16.84
N TYR A 460 -42.37 -3.47 -16.19
CA TYR A 460 -42.07 -4.74 -16.87
C TYR A 460 -43.24 -5.24 -17.74
N MET A 461 -44.49 -5.04 -17.31
CA MET A 461 -45.67 -5.37 -18.10
C MET A 461 -45.78 -4.50 -19.35
N ASN A 462 -45.50 -3.20 -19.24
CA ASN A 462 -45.46 -2.27 -20.37
C ASN A 462 -44.33 -2.59 -21.36
N ALA A 463 -43.25 -3.24 -20.89
CA ALA A 463 -42.18 -3.77 -21.74
C ALA A 463 -42.54 -5.11 -22.42
N GLY A 464 -43.74 -5.65 -22.21
CA GLY A 464 -44.26 -6.85 -22.90
C GLY A 464 -44.12 -8.17 -22.14
N ASN A 465 -43.71 -8.14 -20.87
CA ASN A 465 -43.63 -9.35 -20.04
C ASN A 465 -45.01 -9.80 -19.52
N ASP A 466 -45.20 -11.11 -19.34
CA ASP A 466 -46.39 -11.66 -18.71
C ASP A 466 -46.47 -11.28 -17.22
N MET A 467 -47.67 -11.31 -16.66
CA MET A 467 -47.90 -10.85 -15.28
C MET A 467 -47.07 -11.61 -14.24
N TYR A 468 -46.82 -12.91 -14.47
CA TYR A 468 -46.08 -13.74 -13.52
C TYR A 468 -44.58 -13.40 -13.55
N THR A 469 -43.98 -13.30 -14.73
CA THR A 469 -42.57 -12.89 -14.87
C THR A 469 -42.34 -11.44 -14.43
N ALA A 470 -43.26 -10.53 -14.75
CA ALA A 470 -43.17 -9.12 -14.33
C ALA A 470 -43.19 -8.97 -12.80
N LYS A 471 -44.00 -9.77 -12.09
CA LYS A 471 -44.04 -9.80 -10.62
C LYS A 471 -42.76 -10.36 -10.02
N ALA A 472 -42.19 -11.43 -10.60
CA ALA A 472 -40.92 -11.98 -10.14
C ALA A 472 -39.76 -10.99 -10.37
N ALA A 473 -39.73 -10.35 -11.54
CA ALA A 473 -38.75 -9.34 -11.91
C ALA A 473 -38.85 -8.09 -11.03
N SER A 474 -40.06 -7.66 -10.63
CA SER A 474 -40.22 -6.48 -9.78
C SER A 474 -39.62 -6.68 -8.39
N VAL A 475 -39.84 -7.85 -7.78
CA VAL A 475 -39.22 -8.21 -6.48
C VAL A 475 -37.70 -8.31 -6.61
N ALA A 476 -37.20 -8.93 -7.69
CA ALA A 476 -35.77 -9.03 -7.93
C ALA A 476 -35.10 -7.65 -8.08
N GLN A 477 -35.70 -6.76 -8.89
CA GLN A 477 -35.20 -5.41 -9.11
C GLN A 477 -35.27 -4.56 -7.84
N PHE A 478 -36.35 -4.67 -7.07
CA PHE A 478 -36.48 -4.00 -5.78
C PHE A 478 -35.37 -4.42 -4.80
N ASN A 479 -35.04 -5.71 -4.74
CA ASN A 479 -33.92 -6.21 -3.93
C ASN A 479 -32.57 -5.65 -4.39
N VAL A 480 -32.36 -5.47 -5.70
CA VAL A 480 -31.15 -4.83 -6.25
C VAL A 480 -31.07 -3.37 -5.79
N LEU A 481 -32.17 -2.61 -5.89
CA LEU A 481 -32.23 -1.21 -5.45
C LEU A 481 -31.93 -1.08 -3.95
N ILE A 482 -32.53 -1.94 -3.11
CA ILE A 482 -32.24 -1.98 -1.67
C ILE A 482 -30.76 -2.24 -1.42
N ARG A 483 -30.18 -3.22 -2.11
CA ARG A 483 -28.77 -3.57 -1.94
C ARG A 483 -27.84 -2.41 -2.29
N GLN A 484 -28.13 -1.67 -3.37
CA GLN A 484 -27.39 -0.47 -3.76
C GLN A 484 -27.52 0.63 -2.70
N GLN A 485 -28.73 0.88 -2.20
CA GLN A 485 -28.98 1.89 -1.15
C GLN A 485 -28.27 1.54 0.16
N ILE A 486 -28.32 0.27 0.59
CA ILE A 486 -27.60 -0.19 1.78
C ILE A 486 -26.09 0.03 1.61
N LEU A 487 -25.54 -0.30 0.44
CA LEU A 487 -24.11 -0.16 0.19
C LEU A 487 -23.69 1.30 0.15
N ALA A 488 -24.44 2.18 -0.51
CA ALA A 488 -24.17 3.61 -0.57
C ALA A 488 -24.24 4.26 0.83
N ARG A 489 -25.29 3.96 1.60
CA ARG A 489 -25.44 4.48 2.95
C ARG A 489 -24.36 3.97 3.91
N ALA A 490 -24.04 2.68 3.87
CA ALA A 490 -22.97 2.12 4.69
C ALA A 490 -21.60 2.70 4.34
N THR A 491 -21.35 2.98 3.06
CA THR A 491 -20.12 3.64 2.61
C THR A 491 -20.05 5.07 3.14
N ARG A 492 -21.17 5.80 3.13
CA ARG A 492 -21.26 7.14 3.73
C ARG A 492 -20.99 7.12 5.24
N ASP A 493 -21.64 6.23 5.99
CA ASP A 493 -21.44 6.10 7.44
C ASP A 493 -19.98 5.73 7.77
N TYR A 494 -19.31 4.91 6.94
CA TYR A 494 -17.87 4.64 7.06
C TYR A 494 -17.02 5.91 6.92
N TYR A 495 -17.31 6.75 5.92
CA TYR A 495 -16.56 8.01 5.71
C TYR A 495 -16.77 9.00 6.84
N ASP A 496 -17.92 8.98 7.50
CA ASP A 496 -18.21 9.80 8.68
C ASP A 496 -17.32 9.39 9.86
N TRP A 497 -17.21 8.08 10.15
CA TRP A 497 -16.30 7.59 11.18
C TRP A 497 -14.82 7.88 10.89
N MET A 498 -14.41 7.77 9.62
CA MET A 498 -13.05 8.15 9.23
C MET A 498 -12.78 9.65 9.40
N LEU A 499 -13.77 10.50 9.07
CA LEU A 499 -13.67 11.95 9.27
C LEU A 499 -13.51 12.28 10.76
N VAL A 500 -14.36 11.73 11.62
CA VAL A 500 -14.25 11.90 13.09
C VAL A 500 -12.88 11.42 13.58
N GLY A 501 -12.42 10.26 13.11
CA GLY A 501 -11.10 9.73 13.43
C GLY A 501 -9.96 10.69 13.06
N VAL A 502 -9.95 11.25 11.85
CA VAL A 502 -8.93 12.23 11.43
C VAL A 502 -9.01 13.50 12.27
N MET A 503 -10.21 14.00 12.56
CA MET A 503 -10.40 15.19 13.39
C MET A 503 -9.85 14.99 14.81
N CYS A 504 -10.06 13.81 15.40
CA CYS A 504 -9.46 13.43 16.68
C CYS A 504 -7.92 13.43 16.61
N VAL A 505 -7.32 12.93 15.53
CA VAL A 505 -5.86 12.95 15.33
C VAL A 505 -5.32 14.37 15.19
N ILE A 506 -6.01 15.24 14.43
CA ILE A 506 -5.66 16.65 14.31
C ILE A 506 -5.71 17.34 15.68
N MET A 507 -6.79 17.11 16.45
CA MET A 507 -6.95 17.66 17.79
C MET A 507 -5.84 17.18 18.73
N MET A 508 -5.52 15.88 18.70
CA MET A 508 -4.42 15.30 19.48
C MET A 508 -3.08 15.96 19.12
N LEU A 509 -2.78 16.16 17.84
CA LEU A 509 -1.56 16.80 17.37
C LEU A 509 -1.47 18.30 17.74
N LEU A 510 -2.60 18.99 17.83
CA LEU A 510 -2.67 20.39 18.26
C LEU A 510 -2.49 20.52 19.79
N LEU A 511 -3.05 19.60 20.56
CA LEU A 511 -3.05 19.61 22.03
C LEU A 511 -1.76 19.08 22.67
N LEU A 512 -0.83 18.49 21.89
CA LEU A 512 0.45 17.98 22.39
C LEU A 512 1.57 19.02 22.17
N PRO A 513 1.78 20.00 23.08
CA PRO A 513 2.82 21.03 22.95
C PRO A 513 4.24 20.45 22.91
N GLN A 514 4.45 19.28 23.55
CA GLN A 514 5.72 18.56 23.54
C GLN A 514 6.14 18.10 22.12
N ILE A 515 5.17 17.89 21.23
CA ILE A 515 5.44 17.52 19.84
C ILE A 515 5.81 18.77 19.05
N GLN A 516 5.07 19.87 19.22
CA GLN A 516 5.25 21.12 18.45
C GLN A 516 6.64 21.77 18.63
N HIS A 517 7.28 21.58 19.79
CA HIS A 517 8.61 22.12 20.08
C HIS A 517 9.78 21.28 19.55
N VAL A 518 9.52 20.18 18.83
CA VAL A 518 10.56 19.48 18.06
C VAL A 518 10.89 20.30 16.80
N LEU A 519 11.50 21.47 17.02
CA LEU A 519 12.20 22.24 16.01
C LEU A 519 13.35 21.37 15.52
N LEU A 520 13.12 20.64 14.43
CA LEU A 520 14.20 20.21 13.56
C LEU A 520 14.83 21.49 12.98
N ARG A 521 15.72 22.12 13.75
CA ARG A 521 16.78 22.93 13.18
C ARG A 521 17.55 21.96 12.31
N LEU A 522 17.22 21.93 11.01
CA LEU A 522 18.05 21.41 9.94
C LEU A 522 19.36 22.20 9.99
N ARG A 523 20.24 21.87 10.95
CA ARG A 523 21.56 22.47 11.09
C ARG A 523 22.29 22.04 9.83
N LYS A 524 22.66 23.02 8.98
CA LYS A 524 23.50 22.82 7.78
C LYS A 524 24.66 21.88 8.14
N GLY A 525 24.53 20.58 7.86
CA GLY A 525 25.56 19.59 8.21
C GLY A 525 25.07 18.21 8.64
N ASN A 526 23.96 18.10 9.37
CA ASN A 526 23.46 16.79 9.84
C ASN A 526 22.02 16.58 9.38
N ILE A 527 21.87 16.08 8.16
CA ILE A 527 20.70 15.28 7.82
C ILE A 527 21.07 13.84 8.21
N PRO A 528 20.28 13.13 9.03
CA PRO A 528 20.55 11.73 9.37
C PRO A 528 20.18 10.81 8.19
N TYR A 529 20.89 10.96 7.07
CA TYR A 529 20.71 10.20 5.84
C TYR A 529 21.99 10.13 5.02
#